data_AF-A0A8S1UU96-F1
#
_entry.id   AF-A0A8S1UU96-F1
#
_cell.length_a   1.000
_cell.length_b   1.000
_cell.length_c   1.000
_cell.angle_alpha   90.00
_cell.angle_beta   90.00
_cell.angle_gamma   90.00
#
_symmetry.space_group_name_H-M   'P 1'
#
loop_
_entity.id
_entity.type
_entity.pdbx_description
1 polymer ?
#
loop_
_entity_poly.entity_id
_entity_poly.type
_entity_poly.pdbx_seq_one_letter_code
_entity_poly.pdbx_strand_id
1 'polypeptide(L)'
;MNRFPEALEQYKLAINNNRENSIYFFNKAATLNQMNRFEEALEYFDYALQRNQNDSSYQTNKGISKKQIQFFQQKFQFNKARAVMLKKKKNFKNLNNRRIMQFRITQIIQTINLLT
;
A
#
# COMPACT_ATOMS: atom_id res chain seq x y z
N MET A 1 23.65 -2.06 3.88
CA MET A 1 23.45 -1.73 2.45
C MET A 1 22.23 -2.49 1.96
N ASN A 2 21.17 -1.81 1.50
CA ASN A 2 19.98 -2.46 0.94
C ASN A 2 20.24 -2.87 -0.50
N ARG A 3 20.64 -4.14 -0.71
CA ARG A 3 20.96 -4.73 -2.02
C ARG A 3 19.74 -5.33 -2.71
N PHE A 4 18.59 -4.66 -2.59
CA PHE A 4 17.33 -5.15 -3.13
C PHE A 4 17.33 -5.23 -4.68
N PRO A 5 17.88 -4.25 -5.42
CA PRO A 5 17.96 -4.35 -6.88
C PRO A 5 18.75 -5.58 -7.33
N GLU A 6 19.89 -5.86 -6.70
CA GLU A 6 20.69 -7.04 -7.04
C GLU A 6 19.94 -8.34 -6.70
N ALA A 7 19.26 -8.39 -5.55
CA ALA A 7 18.41 -9.53 -5.19
C ALA A 7 17.31 -9.77 -6.24
N LEU A 8 16.65 -8.72 -6.73
CA LEU A 8 15.62 -8.84 -7.78
C LEU A 8 16.19 -9.40 -9.09
N GLU A 9 17.39 -9.00 -9.50
CA GLU A 9 18.06 -9.57 -10.67
C GLU A 9 18.45 -11.03 -10.44
N GLN A 10 18.94 -11.40 -9.26
CA GLN A 10 19.22 -12.81 -8.93
C GLN A 10 17.94 -13.67 -8.97
N TYR A 11 16.82 -13.18 -8.44
CA TYR A 11 15.55 -13.91 -8.53
C TYR A 11 15.03 -14.01 -9.96
N LYS A 12 15.23 -12.98 -10.79
CA LYS A 12 14.89 -13.04 -12.21
C LYS A 12 15.69 -14.12 -12.93
N LEU A 13 17.01 -14.22 -12.68
CA LEU A 13 17.84 -15.30 -13.23
C LEU A 13 17.39 -16.68 -12.71
N ALA A 14 17.11 -16.80 -11.41
CA ALA A 14 16.63 -18.05 -10.82
C ALA A 14 15.29 -18.51 -11.44
N ILE A 15 14.35 -17.58 -11.62
CA ILE A 15 13.06 -17.84 -12.30
C ILE A 15 13.30 -18.30 -13.74
N ASN A 16 14.23 -17.66 -14.46
CA ASN A 16 14.54 -18.05 -15.84
C ASN A 16 15.13 -19.47 -15.92
N ASN A 17 15.97 -19.85 -14.96
CA ASN A 17 16.62 -21.16 -14.91
C ASN A 17 15.67 -22.28 -14.44
N ASN A 18 14.76 -21.99 -13.49
CA ASN A 18 13.75 -22.94 -13.02
C ASN A 18 12.43 -22.22 -12.75
N ARG A 19 11.52 -22.33 -13.71
CA ARG A 19 10.21 -21.66 -13.70
C ARG A 19 9.18 -22.35 -12.80
N GLU A 20 9.41 -23.58 -12.35
CA GLU A 20 8.44 -24.33 -11.55
C GLU A 20 8.63 -24.10 -10.04
N ASN A 21 9.78 -23.60 -9.62
CA ASN A 21 10.04 -23.34 -8.22
C ASN A 21 9.31 -22.08 -7.73
N SER A 22 8.19 -22.28 -7.01
CA SER A 22 7.36 -21.21 -6.45
C SER A 22 8.12 -20.28 -5.49
N ILE A 23 9.18 -20.77 -4.83
CA ILE A 23 9.95 -20.03 -3.83
C ILE A 23 10.65 -18.80 -4.45
N TYR A 24 11.10 -18.89 -5.71
CA TYR A 24 11.75 -17.75 -6.37
C TYR A 24 10.77 -16.61 -6.63
N PHE A 25 9.53 -16.92 -7.01
CA PHE A 25 8.46 -15.92 -7.17
C PHE A 25 8.10 -15.30 -5.83
N PHE A 26 7.94 -16.13 -4.78
CA PHE A 26 7.67 -15.66 -3.43
C PHE A 26 8.74 -14.71 -2.90
N ASN A 27 10.02 -15.07 -3.00
CA ASN A 27 11.12 -14.25 -2.49
C ASN A 27 11.27 -12.92 -3.27
N LYS A 28 11.03 -12.95 -4.58
CA LYS A 28 10.96 -11.75 -5.39
C LYS A 28 9.81 -10.83 -4.94
N ALA A 29 8.62 -11.39 -4.71
CA ALA A 29 7.47 -10.66 -4.20
C ALA A 29 7.72 -10.05 -2.81
N ALA A 30 8.33 -10.82 -1.90
CA ALA A 30 8.70 -10.34 -0.57
C ALA A 30 9.70 -9.18 -0.62
N THR A 31 10.69 -9.25 -1.52
CA THR A 31 11.64 -8.16 -1.75
C THR A 31 10.96 -6.92 -2.32
N LEU A 32 10.04 -7.09 -3.28
CA LEU A 32 9.23 -5.98 -3.82
C LEU A 32 8.37 -5.31 -2.74
N ASN A 33 7.79 -6.09 -1.83
CA ASN A 33 7.08 -5.56 -0.65
C ASN A 33 7.98 -4.70 0.23
N GLN A 34 9.21 -5.15 0.51
CA GLN A 34 10.18 -4.36 1.30
C GLN A 34 10.58 -3.07 0.61
N MET A 35 10.48 -3.01 -0.72
CA MET A 35 10.69 -1.81 -1.53
C MET A 35 9.43 -0.94 -1.69
N ASN A 36 8.32 -1.27 -1.03
CA ASN A 36 7.00 -0.64 -1.21
C ASN A 36 6.41 -0.73 -2.63
N ARG A 37 6.87 -1.69 -3.44
CA ARG A 37 6.35 -1.97 -4.80
C ARG A 37 5.25 -3.02 -4.72
N PHE A 38 4.16 -2.67 -4.03
CA PHE A 38 3.14 -3.63 -3.60
C PHE A 38 2.36 -4.24 -4.77
N GLU A 39 2.04 -3.46 -5.79
CA GLU A 39 1.30 -3.91 -6.97
C GLU A 39 2.07 -5.00 -7.73
N GLU A 40 3.37 -4.79 -7.94
CA GLU A 40 4.24 -5.79 -8.56
C GLU A 40 4.41 -7.02 -7.65
N ALA A 41 4.53 -6.81 -6.34
CA ALA A 41 4.60 -7.93 -5.39
C ALA A 41 3.36 -8.84 -5.48
N LEU A 42 2.16 -8.27 -5.65
CA LEU A 42 0.92 -9.05 -5.81
C LEU A 42 0.98 -9.99 -7.01
N GLU A 43 1.51 -9.53 -8.15
CA GLU A 43 1.66 -10.34 -9.35
C GLU A 43 2.57 -11.55 -9.11
N TYR A 44 3.70 -11.34 -8.42
CA TYR A 44 4.62 -12.43 -8.11
C TYR A 44 4.10 -13.38 -7.01
N PHE A 45 3.29 -12.90 -6.07
CA PHE A 45 2.57 -13.80 -5.16
C PHE A 45 1.54 -14.65 -5.93
N ASP A 46 0.89 -14.09 -6.94
CA ASP A 46 -0.01 -14.86 -7.81
C ASP A 46 0.74 -15.92 -8.62
N TYR A 47 1.91 -15.60 -9.15
CA TYR A 47 2.76 -16.61 -9.80
C TYR A 47 3.22 -17.71 -8.84
N ALA A 48 3.55 -17.39 -7.58
CA ALA A 48 3.90 -18.38 -6.58
C ALA A 48 2.71 -19.32 -6.26
N LEU A 49 1.51 -18.75 -6.09
CA LEU A 49 0.28 -19.49 -5.82
C LEU A 49 -0.15 -20.40 -6.97
N GLN A 50 0.05 -19.96 -8.22
CA GLN A 50 -0.24 -20.80 -9.40
C GLN A 50 0.58 -22.08 -9.43
N ARG A 51 1.79 -22.06 -8.87
CA ARG A 51 2.73 -23.21 -8.84
C ARG A 51 2.55 -24.07 -7.60
N ASN A 52 2.30 -23.45 -6.46
CA ASN A 52 2.04 -24.15 -5.21
C ASN A 52 0.92 -23.45 -4.44
N GLN A 53 -0.29 -24.01 -4.56
CA GLN A 53 -1.50 -23.51 -3.90
C GLN A 53 -1.56 -23.87 -2.40
N ASN A 54 -0.75 -24.83 -1.96
CA ASN A 54 -0.81 -25.38 -0.61
C ASN A 54 0.01 -24.56 0.41
N ASP A 55 0.87 -23.65 -0.06
CA ASP A 55 1.66 -22.80 0.81
C ASP A 55 0.86 -21.56 1.25
N SER A 56 0.36 -21.61 2.48
CA SER A 56 -0.44 -20.52 3.09
C SER A 56 0.36 -19.23 3.29
N SER A 57 1.69 -19.29 3.29
CA SER A 57 2.54 -18.11 3.44
C SER A 57 2.37 -17.15 2.26
N TYR A 58 2.10 -17.66 1.05
CA TYR A 58 1.93 -16.82 -0.14
C TYR A 58 0.64 -16.01 -0.06
N GLN A 59 -0.46 -16.65 0.35
CA GLN A 59 -1.75 -15.96 0.56
C GLN A 59 -1.66 -14.91 1.66
N THR A 60 -0.98 -15.25 2.76
CA THR A 60 -0.78 -14.36 3.90
C THR A 60 -0.02 -13.10 3.47
N ASN A 61 1.11 -13.26 2.78
CA ASN A 61 1.91 -12.14 2.30
C ASN A 61 1.21 -11.32 1.21
N LYS A 62 0.45 -11.96 0.32
CA LYS A 62 -0.43 -11.27 -0.63
C LYS A 62 -1.47 -10.40 0.08
N GLY A 63 -2.07 -10.91 1.16
CA GLY A 63 -3.01 -10.17 2.00
C GLY A 63 -2.37 -8.95 2.66
N ILE A 64 -1.13 -9.08 3.14
CA ILE A 64 -0.35 -7.95 3.69
C ILE A 64 -0.13 -6.88 2.62
N SER A 65 0.29 -7.25 1.40
CA SER A 65 0.47 -6.31 0.29
C SER A 65 -0.81 -5.55 -0.05
N LYS A 66 -1.96 -6.24 -0.10
CA LYS A 66 -3.26 -5.60 -0.33
C LYS A 66 -3.62 -4.58 0.75
N LYS A 67 -3.39 -4.92 2.02
CA LYS A 67 -3.61 -3.99 3.15
C LYS A 67 -2.74 -2.74 3.02
N GLN A 68 -1.49 -2.89 2.59
CA GLN A 68 -0.60 -1.75 2.36
C GLN A 68 -1.14 -0.84 1.25
N ILE A 69 -1.51 -1.38 0.09
CA ILE A 69 -2.11 -0.60 -1.00
C ILE A 69 -3.33 0.17 -0.51
N GLN A 70 -4.24 -0.50 0.19
CA GLN A 70 -5.45 0.13 0.72
C GLN A 70 -5.12 1.25 1.73
N PHE A 71 -4.11 1.05 2.58
CA PHE A 71 -3.64 2.07 3.52
C PHE A 71 -3.10 3.31 2.80
N PHE A 72 -2.25 3.13 1.78
CA PHE A 72 -1.71 4.24 1.00
C PHE A 72 -2.80 4.98 0.22
N GLN A 73 -3.77 4.26 -0.35
CA GLN A 73 -4.91 4.85 -1.04
C GLN A 73 -5.77 5.70 -0.09
N GLN A 74 -6.10 5.19 1.10
CA GLN A 74 -6.85 5.93 2.12
C GLN A 74 -6.10 7.19 2.56
N LYS A 75 -4.79 7.05 2.85
CA LYS A 75 -3.94 8.18 3.23
C LYS A 75 -3.89 9.25 2.12
N PHE A 76 -3.80 8.84 0.86
CA PHE A 76 -3.83 9.76 -0.28
C PHE A 76 -5.16 10.52 -0.38
N GLN A 77 -6.29 9.82 -0.28
CA GLN A 77 -7.62 10.45 -0.34
C GLN A 77 -7.83 11.42 0.83
N PHE A 78 -7.43 11.03 2.04
CA PHE A 78 -7.49 11.89 3.22
C PHE A 78 -6.69 13.18 3.02
N ASN A 79 -5.45 13.08 2.52
CA ASN A 79 -4.60 14.24 2.26
C ASN A 79 -5.20 15.16 1.17
N LYS A 80 -5.78 14.59 0.12
CA LYS A 80 -6.49 15.33 -0.93
C LYS A 80 -7.70 16.08 -0.36
N ALA A 81 -8.53 15.42 0.45
CA ALA A 81 -9.67 16.04 1.12
C ALA A 81 -9.24 17.19 2.04
N ARG A 82 -8.19 16.98 2.85
CA ARG A 82 -7.60 18.00 3.71
C ARG A 82 -7.12 19.22 2.93
N ALA A 83 -6.45 19.02 1.80
CA ALA A 83 -5.96 20.11 0.95
C ALA A 83 -7.11 20.97 0.39
N VAL A 84 -8.20 20.34 -0.05
CA VAL A 84 -9.42 21.05 -0.53
C VAL A 84 -10.05 21.86 0.61
N MET A 85 -10.16 21.29 1.81
CA MET A 85 -10.69 22.01 2.97
C MET A 85 -9.84 23.22 3.36
N LEU A 86 -8.52 23.10 3.31
CA LEU A 86 -7.61 24.22 3.59
C LEU A 86 -7.71 25.34 2.53
N LYS A 87 -7.85 24.98 1.24
CA LYS A 87 -8.09 25.96 0.17
C LYS A 87 -9.43 26.67 0.36
N LYS A 88 -10.51 25.93 0.61
CA LYS A 88 -11.84 26.51 0.93
C LYS A 88 -11.74 27.44 2.13
N LYS A 89 -11.08 27.00 3.22
CA LYS A 89 -10.82 27.84 4.41
C LYS A 89 -10.16 29.17 4.02
N LYS A 90 -9.09 29.17 3.20
CA LYS A 90 -8.42 30.40 2.74
C LYS A 90 -9.31 31.34 1.90
N ASN A 91 -10.37 30.85 1.29
CA ASN A 91 -11.27 31.66 0.46
C ASN A 91 -12.43 32.30 1.24
N PHE A 92 -12.70 31.90 2.48
CA PHE A 92 -13.68 32.60 3.32
C PHE A 92 -13.09 33.92 3.80
N LYS A 93 -13.70 35.05 3.39
CA LYS A 93 -13.35 36.40 3.87
C LYS A 93 -13.70 36.61 5.35
N ASN A 94 -14.71 35.89 5.87
CA ASN A 94 -15.18 36.04 7.25
C ASN A 94 -14.56 34.97 8.19
N LEU A 95 -13.89 35.42 9.27
CA LEU A 95 -13.24 34.57 10.27
C LEU A 95 -14.22 33.62 11.00
N ASN A 96 -15.47 34.04 11.21
CA ASN A 96 -16.46 33.23 11.94
C ASN A 96 -16.85 31.97 11.15
N ASN A 97 -17.04 32.09 9.83
CA ASN A 97 -17.36 30.95 8.98
C ASN A 97 -16.18 29.96 8.86
N ARG A 98 -14.93 30.45 8.92
CA ARG A 98 -13.75 29.57 8.99
C ARG A 98 -13.71 28.77 10.28
N ARG A 99 -13.98 29.39 11.43
CA ARG A 99 -13.95 28.74 12.75
C ARG A 99 -15.01 27.65 12.87
N ILE A 100 -16.25 27.92 12.44
CA ILE A 100 -17.34 26.94 12.46
C ILE A 100 -17.02 25.74 11.56
N MET A 101 -16.50 25.97 10.35
CA MET A 101 -16.15 24.87 9.46
C MET A 101 -14.98 24.04 10.02
N GLN A 102 -14.00 24.68 10.65
CA GLN A 102 -12.85 23.98 11.24
C GLN A 102 -13.25 23.08 12.41
N PHE A 103 -14.18 23.52 13.26
CA PHE A 103 -14.75 22.70 14.32
C PHE A 103 -15.44 21.44 13.76
N ARG A 104 -16.28 21.61 12.72
CA ARG A 104 -16.99 20.49 12.07
C ARG A 104 -16.04 19.48 11.43
N ILE A 105 -14.95 19.93 10.79
CA ILE A 105 -13.93 19.05 10.21
C ILE A 105 -13.25 18.22 11.30
N THR A 106 -12.79 18.86 12.38
CA THR A 106 -12.09 18.16 13.46
C THR A 106 -12.97 17.08 14.10
N GLN A 107 -14.26 17.39 14.29
CA GLN A 107 -15.24 16.42 14.80
C GLN A 107 -15.37 15.21 13.87
N ILE A 108 -15.58 15.42 12.56
CA ILE A 108 -15.71 14.33 11.58
C ILE A 108 -14.46 13.43 11.57
N ILE A 109 -13.26 14.02 11.63
CA ILE A 109 -12.01 13.24 11.64
C ILE A 109 -11.88 12.43 12.94
N GLN A 110 -12.22 13.01 14.10
CA GLN A 110 -12.22 12.27 15.37
C GLN A 110 -13.21 11.11 15.35
N THR A 111 -14.41 11.30 14.79
CA THR A 111 -15.41 10.22 14.72
C THR A 111 -14.94 9.08 13.82
N ILE A 112 -14.32 9.38 12.68
CA ILE A 112 -13.78 8.34 11.78
C ILE A 112 -12.68 7.53 12.48
N ASN A 113 -11.76 8.20 13.19
CA ASN A 113 -10.67 7.52 13.88
C ASN A 113 -11.12 6.67 15.09
N LEU A 114 -12.30 6.94 15.66
CA LEU A 114 -12.88 6.15 16.75
C LEU A 114 -13.65 4.91 16.25
N LEU A 115 -13.98 4.85 14.96
CA LEU A 115 -14.76 3.78 14.34
C LEU A 115 -13.90 2.75 13.58
N THR A 116 -12.58 2.95 13.56
CA THR A 116 -11.59 2.10 12.88
C THR A 116 -10.56 1.60 13.88
#